data_AF-A0A2V7BDF3-F1
#
_entry.id   AF-A0A2V7BDF3-F1
#
_cell.length_a   1.000
_cell.length_b   1.000
_cell.length_c   1.000
_cell.angle_alpha   90.00
_cell.angle_beta   90.00
_cell.angle_gamma   90.00
#
_symmetry.space_group_name_H-M   'P 1'
#
loop_
_entity.id
_entity.type
_entity.pdbx_description
1 polymer ?
#
loop_
_entity_poly.entity_id
_entity_poly.type
_entity_poly.pdbx_seq_one_letter_code
_entity_poly.pdbx_strand_id
1 'polypeptide(L)'
;MKPPPYSAIVDRRPLPWPDTDWMNDDQPYWYELPQGKLLNVPYNLETNDFTLALTARLPGPELARAVVDHFDLLWQEGKKHGRSMAIGIHSFISGQPVRTRYVREYIQHMKARGQTWLTTSDAIYEWIASQPVG
;
A
#
# COMPACT_ATOMS: atom_id res chain seq x y z
N MET A 1 31.70 7.81 12.04
CA MET A 1 31.07 7.33 10.78
C MET A 1 29.84 8.19 10.55
N LYS A 2 29.80 8.97 9.46
CA LYS A 2 28.61 9.76 9.09
C LYS A 2 27.61 8.76 8.48
N PRO A 3 26.32 8.75 8.86
CA PRO A 3 25.36 7.85 8.21
C PRO A 3 25.36 8.15 6.70
N PRO A 4 25.21 7.12 5.84
CA PRO A 4 25.14 7.36 4.41
C PRO A 4 23.95 8.29 4.13
N PRO A 5 24.09 9.25 3.20
CA PRO A 5 22.95 10.02 2.77
C PRO A 5 21.92 9.03 2.22
N TYR A 6 20.64 9.24 2.55
CA TYR A 6 19.49 8.44 2.09
C TYR A 6 19.37 8.30 0.55
N SER A 7 20.33 8.82 -0.23
CA SER A 7 20.46 8.67 -1.68
C SER A 7 21.12 7.37 -2.15
N ALA A 8 21.50 6.46 -1.25
CA ALA A 8 22.28 5.26 -1.60
C ALA A 8 21.47 4.00 -1.94
N ILE A 9 20.14 4.01 -1.78
CA ILE A 9 19.25 2.90 -2.20
C ILE A 9 18.34 3.38 -3.33
N VAL A 10 18.91 4.02 -4.34
CA VAL A 10 18.28 4.08 -5.66
C VAL A 10 19.39 3.76 -6.64
N ASP A 11 19.53 2.49 -6.98
CA ASP A 11 20.30 2.11 -8.15
C ASP A 11 19.76 2.95 -9.32
N ARG A 12 20.62 3.77 -9.92
CA ARG A 12 20.24 4.84 -10.87
C ARG A 12 19.82 4.32 -12.24
N ARG A 13 19.49 3.03 -12.33
CA ARG A 13 18.92 2.38 -13.50
C ARG A 13 17.40 2.41 -13.39
N PRO A 14 16.65 2.44 -14.51
CA PRO A 14 15.21 2.23 -14.48
C PRO A 14 14.94 0.93 -13.71
N LEU A 15 14.30 1.03 -12.55
CA LEU A 15 13.98 -0.13 -11.74
C LEU A 15 12.81 -0.84 -12.42
N PRO A 16 12.83 -2.18 -12.54
CA PRO A 16 11.71 -2.94 -13.08
C PRO A 16 10.57 -3.13 -12.04
N TRP A 17 10.54 -2.30 -10.99
CA TRP A 17 9.57 -2.30 -9.91
C TRP A 17 9.28 -0.85 -9.46
N PRO A 18 8.12 -0.59 -8.83
CA PRO A 18 7.76 0.76 -8.41
C PRO A 18 8.52 1.20 -7.15
N ASP A 19 8.55 2.51 -6.93
CA ASP A 19 8.83 3.12 -5.63
C ASP A 19 7.57 3.02 -4.74
N THR A 20 7.76 2.75 -3.45
CA THR A 20 6.68 2.66 -2.46
C THR A 20 7.02 3.44 -1.18
N ASP A 21 8.01 4.33 -1.20
CA ASP A 21 8.44 5.04 0.00
C ASP A 21 7.51 6.21 0.37
N TRP A 22 6.68 6.68 -0.58
CA TRP A 22 5.86 7.87 -0.40
C TRP A 22 4.43 7.52 -0.02
N MET A 23 3.81 8.36 0.81
CA MET A 23 2.47 8.14 1.40
C MET A 23 1.56 9.34 1.15
N ASN A 24 1.61 9.87 -0.07
CA ASN A 24 1.11 11.21 -0.38
C ASN A 24 -0.06 11.24 -1.37
N ASP A 25 -0.54 10.09 -1.85
CA ASP A 25 -1.65 9.99 -2.80
C ASP A 25 -2.35 8.63 -2.67
N ASP A 26 -3.56 8.51 -3.21
CA ASP A 26 -4.35 7.28 -3.30
C ASP A 26 -4.31 6.67 -4.71
N GLN A 27 -3.52 7.24 -5.61
CA GLN A 27 -3.29 6.74 -6.96
C GLN A 27 -1.80 6.62 -7.26
N PRO A 28 -1.38 5.59 -8.03
CA PRO A 28 -0.03 5.55 -8.56
C PRO A 28 0.20 6.68 -9.57
N TYR A 29 1.40 7.24 -9.57
CA TYR A 29 1.77 8.30 -10.50
C TYR A 29 3.24 8.22 -10.89
N TRP A 30 3.53 8.64 -12.12
CA TRP A 30 4.90 8.81 -12.59
C TRP A 30 5.46 10.11 -12.06
N TYR A 31 6.71 10.10 -11.62
CA TYR A 31 7.46 11.29 -11.30
C TYR A 31 8.81 11.31 -12.01
N GLU A 32 9.25 12.51 -12.37
CA GLU A 32 10.45 12.73 -13.17
C GLU A 32 11.71 12.68 -12.30
N LEU A 33 12.73 12.04 -12.85
CA LEU A 33 14.09 11.97 -12.33
C LEU A 33 15.06 12.43 -13.44
N PRO A 34 16.30 12.83 -13.11
CA PRO A 34 17.26 13.24 -14.13
C PRO A 34 17.61 12.15 -15.17
N GLN A 35 17.39 10.87 -14.86
CA GLN A 35 17.70 9.73 -15.74
C GLN A 35 16.46 9.04 -16.33
N GLY A 36 15.26 9.59 -16.15
CA GLY A 36 14.01 9.00 -16.62
C GLY A 36 12.87 9.25 -15.65
N LYS A 37 11.85 8.40 -15.67
CA LYS A 37 10.72 8.48 -14.73
C LYS A 37 10.66 7.23 -13.86
N LEU A 38 10.17 7.38 -12.65
CA LEU A 38 9.84 6.26 -11.76
C LEU A 38 8.36 6.33 -11.41
N LEU A 39 7.75 5.16 -11.27
CA LEU A 39 6.35 5.07 -10.82
C LEU A 39 6.36 4.96 -9.30
N ASN A 40 5.67 5.87 -8.63
CA ASN A 40 5.31 5.69 -7.24
C ASN A 40 3.99 4.90 -7.16
N VAL A 41 3.97 3.84 -6.36
CA VAL A 41 2.74 3.18 -5.89
C VAL A 41 2.64 3.50 -4.39
N PRO A 42 1.84 4.51 -4.00
CA PRO A 42 1.88 5.03 -2.65
C PRO A 42 1.63 3.99 -1.56
N TYR A 43 2.43 4.07 -0.51
CA TYR A 43 2.23 3.33 0.73
C TYR A 43 1.27 4.07 1.67
N ASN A 44 0.89 3.45 2.79
CA ASN A 44 0.02 4.08 3.79
C ASN A 44 0.37 3.66 5.22
N LEU A 45 0.51 4.64 6.12
CA LEU A 45 0.76 4.41 7.55
C LEU A 45 -0.51 4.14 8.35
N GLU A 46 -1.65 4.67 7.94
CA GLU A 46 -2.93 4.54 8.64
C GLU A 46 -3.49 3.12 8.55
N THR A 47 -3.05 2.33 7.57
CA THR A 47 -3.43 0.92 7.35
C THR A 47 -2.27 -0.04 7.61
N ASN A 48 -1.29 0.40 8.40
CA ASN A 48 -0.14 -0.38 8.83
C ASN A 48 -0.37 -0.94 10.24
N ASP A 49 -0.15 -2.24 10.43
CA ASP A 49 -0.36 -2.91 11.72
C ASP A 49 0.58 -2.43 12.83
N PHE A 50 1.77 -1.91 12.50
CA PHE A 50 2.66 -1.27 13.46
C PHE A 50 2.00 0.01 14.01
N THR A 51 1.53 0.88 13.11
CA THR A 51 0.84 2.12 13.49
C THR A 51 -0.40 1.81 14.31
N LEU A 52 -1.26 0.93 13.82
CA LEU A 52 -2.54 0.63 14.46
C LEU A 52 -2.36 -0.13 15.78
N ALA A 53 -1.50 -1.16 15.82
CA ALA A 53 -1.40 -2.04 16.98
C ALA A 53 -0.38 -1.60 18.03
N LEU A 54 0.72 -0.95 17.65
CA LEU A 54 1.81 -0.60 18.58
C LEU A 54 1.82 0.89 18.92
N THR A 55 1.63 1.76 17.94
CA THR A 55 1.59 3.22 18.17
C THR A 55 0.24 3.63 18.76
N ALA A 56 -0.86 3.33 18.07
CA ALA A 56 -2.22 3.67 18.48
C ALA A 56 -2.82 2.68 19.51
N ARG A 57 -2.19 1.49 19.65
CA ARG A 57 -2.59 0.44 20.62
C ARG A 57 -4.03 -0.04 20.45
N LEU A 58 -4.53 -0.05 19.23
CA LEU A 58 -5.88 -0.50 18.95
C LEU A 58 -6.03 -2.00 19.25
N PRO A 59 -7.11 -2.41 19.94
CA PRO A 59 -7.52 -3.80 20.00
C PRO A 59 -7.75 -4.36 18.59
N GLY A 60 -7.56 -5.68 18.45
CA GLY A 60 -7.69 -6.33 17.15
C GLY A 60 -8.99 -6.06 16.38
N PRO A 61 -10.19 -6.02 17.01
CA PRO A 61 -11.43 -5.67 16.30
C PRO A 61 -11.43 -4.24 15.74
N GLU A 62 -10.90 -3.29 16.50
CA GLU A 62 -10.84 -1.87 16.10
C GLU A 62 -9.81 -1.66 14.99
N LEU A 63 -8.68 -2.37 15.03
CA LEU A 63 -7.72 -2.41 13.92
C LEU A 63 -8.40 -2.92 12.64
N ALA A 64 -9.11 -4.06 12.72
CA ALA A 64 -9.81 -4.62 11.57
C ALA A 64 -10.83 -3.62 11.01
N ARG A 65 -11.57 -2.96 11.91
CA ARG A 65 -12.57 -1.96 11.57
C ARG A 65 -11.95 -0.76 10.85
N ALA A 66 -10.84 -0.22 11.35
CA ALA A 66 -10.13 0.89 10.71
C ALA A 66 -9.69 0.55 9.28
N VAL A 67 -9.17 -0.66 9.07
CA VAL A 67 -8.76 -1.14 7.73
C VAL A 67 -9.98 -1.28 6.80
N VAL A 68 -11.09 -1.82 7.31
CA VAL A 68 -12.35 -1.97 6.55
C VAL A 68 -12.93 -0.61 6.17
N ASP A 69 -12.99 0.33 7.11
CA ASP A 69 -13.60 1.64 6.89
C ASP A 69 -12.78 2.46 5.87
N HIS A 70 -11.45 2.36 5.94
CA HIS A 70 -10.54 2.95 4.94
C HIS A 70 -10.79 2.34 3.55
N PHE A 71 -10.82 1.02 3.46
CA PHE A 71 -11.09 0.31 2.20
C PHE A 71 -12.44 0.68 1.61
N ASP A 72 -13.52 0.70 2.42
CA ASP A 72 -14.87 0.95 1.94
C ASP A 72 -15.03 2.37 1.38
N LEU A 73 -14.31 3.34 1.93
CA LEU A 73 -14.27 4.70 1.38
C LEU A 73 -13.57 4.72 0.01
N LEU A 74 -12.35 4.18 -0.07
CA LEU A 74 -11.60 4.12 -1.34
C LEU A 74 -12.34 3.31 -2.41
N TRP A 75 -13.00 2.22 -2.03
CA TRP A 75 -13.82 1.42 -2.93
C TRP A 75 -15.03 2.21 -3.46
N GLN A 76 -15.67 3.03 -2.62
CA GLN A 76 -16.77 3.89 -3.06
C GLN A 76 -16.31 4.97 -4.03
N GLU A 77 -15.16 5.61 -3.75
CA GLU A 77 -14.56 6.60 -4.65
C GLU A 77 -14.07 5.98 -5.97
N GLY A 78 -13.62 4.72 -5.89
CA GLY A 78 -13.20 3.84 -6.98
C GLY A 78 -14.15 3.78 -8.17
N LYS A 79 -15.44 4.06 -7.94
CA LYS A 79 -16.48 4.08 -8.98
C LYS A 79 -16.26 5.14 -10.06
N LYS A 80 -15.56 6.22 -9.73
CA LYS A 80 -15.23 7.30 -10.70
C LYS A 80 -13.81 7.16 -11.23
N HIS A 81 -12.86 6.93 -10.33
CA HIS A 81 -11.45 6.77 -10.64
C HIS A 81 -10.88 5.71 -9.69
N GLY A 82 -10.06 4.80 -10.20
CA GLY A 82 -9.42 3.77 -9.39
C GLY A 82 -8.68 4.36 -8.18
N ARG A 83 -8.61 3.58 -7.11
CA ARG A 83 -7.86 3.88 -5.89
C ARG A 83 -6.96 2.70 -5.56
N SER A 84 -5.75 2.99 -5.10
CA SER A 84 -4.83 1.99 -4.54
C SER A 84 -4.79 2.12 -3.03
N MET A 85 -4.73 0.99 -2.34
CA MET A 85 -4.58 0.92 -0.89
C MET A 85 -3.47 -0.07 -0.55
N ALA A 86 -2.41 0.41 0.08
CA ALA A 86 -1.41 -0.45 0.68
C ALA A 86 -1.88 -0.96 2.06
N ILE A 87 -1.53 -2.19 2.40
CA ILE A 87 -1.77 -2.76 3.73
C ILE A 87 -0.43 -3.21 4.30
N GLY A 88 0.03 -2.54 5.35
CA GLY A 88 1.27 -2.87 6.04
C GLY A 88 1.05 -3.96 7.07
N ILE A 89 1.68 -5.13 6.88
CA ILE A 89 1.63 -6.21 7.86
C ILE A 89 3.04 -6.72 8.21
N HIS A 90 3.23 -7.03 9.48
CA HIS A 90 4.46 -7.62 9.99
C HIS A 90 4.15 -8.97 10.67
N SER A 91 4.91 -10.00 10.33
CA SER A 91 4.70 -11.36 10.85
C SER A 91 4.76 -11.44 12.38
N PHE A 92 5.63 -10.63 13.00
CA PHE A 92 5.74 -10.58 14.47
C PHE A 92 4.60 -9.81 15.16
N ILE A 93 3.77 -9.08 14.42
CA ILE A 93 2.61 -8.33 14.94
C ILE A 93 1.31 -9.05 14.55
N SER A 94 0.99 -9.04 13.26
CA SER A 94 -0.24 -9.58 12.70
C SER A 94 -0.24 -11.11 12.56
N GLY A 95 0.95 -11.73 12.51
CA GLY A 95 1.08 -13.19 12.54
C GLY A 95 0.89 -13.80 13.92
N GLN A 96 0.74 -12.99 14.98
CA GLN A 96 0.44 -13.49 16.31
C GLN A 96 -1.03 -13.95 16.43
N PRO A 97 -1.33 -15.06 17.14
CA PRO A 97 -2.70 -15.61 17.23
C PRO A 97 -3.77 -14.62 17.66
N VAL A 98 -3.41 -13.65 18.52
CA VAL A 98 -4.32 -12.60 19.00
C VAL A 98 -4.75 -11.63 17.89
N ARG A 99 -4.01 -11.54 16.77
CA ARG A 99 -4.29 -10.61 15.66
C ARG A 99 -4.60 -11.29 14.32
N THR A 100 -4.08 -12.48 14.05
CA THR A 100 -4.22 -13.13 12.73
C THR A 100 -5.68 -13.33 12.30
N ARG A 101 -6.61 -13.54 13.25
CA ARG A 101 -8.03 -13.67 12.92
C ARG A 101 -8.59 -12.41 12.25
N TYR A 102 -8.20 -11.23 12.70
CA TYR A 102 -8.69 -9.95 12.19
C TYR A 102 -8.12 -9.62 10.81
N VAL A 103 -6.88 -10.06 10.53
CA VAL A 103 -6.31 -10.02 9.18
C VAL A 103 -7.19 -10.80 8.21
N ARG A 104 -7.60 -12.01 8.60
CA ARG A 104 -8.51 -12.82 7.78
C ARG A 104 -9.84 -12.10 7.55
N GLU A 105 -10.41 -11.49 8.59
CA GLU A 105 -11.70 -10.79 8.52
C GLU A 105 -11.68 -9.65 7.50
N TYR A 106 -10.73 -8.70 7.58
CA TYR A 106 -10.72 -7.57 6.64
C TYR A 106 -10.37 -8.01 5.21
N ILE A 107 -9.51 -9.02 5.03
CA ILE A 107 -9.22 -9.57 3.69
C ILE A 107 -10.46 -10.25 3.10
N GLN A 108 -11.23 -10.97 3.91
CA GLN A 108 -12.48 -11.59 3.48
C GLN A 108 -13.52 -10.54 3.09
N HIS A 109 -13.63 -9.44 3.85
CA HIS A 109 -14.48 -8.30 3.51
C HIS A 109 -14.12 -7.71 2.13
N MET A 110 -12.83 -7.41 1.90
CA MET A 110 -12.35 -6.89 0.61
C MET A 110 -12.66 -7.83 -0.55
N LYS A 111 -12.46 -9.15 -0.37
CA LYS A 111 -12.82 -10.16 -1.38
C LYS A 111 -14.31 -10.18 -1.68
N ALA A 112 -15.15 -10.08 -0.65
CA ALA A 112 -16.59 -10.13 -0.81
C ALA A 112 -17.17 -8.89 -1.49
N ARG A 113 -16.48 -7.75 -1.44
CA ARG A 113 -17.01 -6.51 -1.98
C ARG A 113 -17.06 -6.46 -3.51
N GLY A 114 -16.26 -7.31 -4.18
CA GLY A 114 -16.18 -7.41 -5.63
C GLY A 114 -15.52 -6.18 -6.27
N GLN A 115 -15.19 -6.25 -7.56
CA GLN A 115 -14.51 -5.17 -8.29
C GLN A 115 -13.26 -4.63 -7.57
N THR A 116 -12.56 -5.53 -6.86
CA THR A 116 -11.34 -5.23 -6.11
C THR A 116 -10.23 -6.09 -6.66
N TRP A 117 -9.14 -5.46 -7.08
CA TRP A 117 -7.96 -6.15 -7.54
C TRP A 117 -6.99 -6.35 -6.36
N LEU A 118 -7.01 -7.55 -5.78
CA LEU A 118 -6.02 -7.95 -4.79
C LEU A 118 -4.74 -8.33 -5.52
N THR A 119 -3.70 -7.53 -5.36
CA THR A 119 -2.51 -7.57 -6.22
C THR A 119 -1.26 -7.13 -5.47
N THR A 120 -0.12 -7.15 -6.17
CA THR A 120 1.16 -6.62 -5.69
C THR A 120 1.45 -5.25 -6.32
N SER A 121 2.35 -4.48 -5.69
CA SER A 121 2.87 -3.24 -6.27
C SER A 121 3.49 -3.46 -7.64
N ASP A 122 4.20 -4.58 -7.83
CA ASP A 122 4.87 -4.92 -9.09
C ASP A 122 3.85 -5.14 -10.21
N ALA A 123 2.75 -5.84 -9.93
CA ALA A 123 1.70 -6.04 -10.90
C ALA A 123 0.96 -4.73 -11.24
N ILE A 124 0.78 -3.82 -10.26
CA ILE A 124 0.29 -2.46 -10.52
C ILE A 124 1.24 -1.72 -11.47
N TYR A 125 2.54 -1.80 -11.22
CA TYR A 125 3.57 -1.22 -12.09
C TYR A 125 3.48 -1.76 -13.51
N GLU A 126 3.47 -3.08 -13.68
CA GLU A 126 3.36 -3.73 -15.00
C GLU A 126 2.10 -3.30 -15.74
N TRP A 127 0.95 -3.25 -15.04
CA TRP A 127 -0.30 -2.82 -15.64
C TRP A 127 -0.23 -1.37 -16.12
N ILE A 128 0.27 -0.44 -15.30
CA ILE A 128 0.39 0.98 -15.66
C ILE A 128 1.41 1.19 -16.77
N ALA A 129 2.57 0.53 -16.70
CA ALA A 129 3.61 0.62 -17.71
C ALA A 129 3.17 0.07 -19.08
N SER A 130 2.20 -0.86 -19.09
CA SER A 130 1.59 -1.39 -20.32
C SER A 130 0.50 -0.49 -20.91
N GLN A 131 -0.01 0.50 -20.17
CA GLN A 131 -1.02 1.40 -20.70
C GLN A 131 -0.41 2.36 -21.74
N PRO A 132 -1.16 2.72 -22.80
CA PRO A 132 -0.72 3.77 -23.70
C PRO A 132 -0.48 5.06 -22.92
N VAL A 133 0.59 5.78 -23.26
CA VAL A 133 0.79 7.15 -22.76
C VAL A 133 -0.36 7.99 -23.32
N GLY A 134 -1.21 8.51 -22.42
CA GLY A 134 -2.26 9.46 -22.77
C GLY A 134 -1.70 10.81 -23.18
#